data_AF-A0A3B9NTL9-F1
#
_entry.id   AF-A0A3B9NTL9-F1
#
_cell.length_a   1.000
_cell.length_b   1.000
_cell.length_c   1.000
_cell.angle_alpha   90.00
_cell.angle_beta   90.00
_cell.angle_gamma   90.00
#
_symmetry.space_group_name_H-M   'P 1'
#
loop_
_entity.id
_entity.type
_entity.pdbx_description
1 polymer ?
#
loop_
_entity_poly.entity_id
_entity_poly.type
_entity_poly.pdbx_seq_one_letter_code
_entity_poly.pdbx_strand_id
1 'polypeptide(L)'
;MSVSDFKDEIIRSRQQGATYQSIASRYGCSRQHIEQLCRKWDAKAVLVPTKTDRAREAVQLLLAGQELSIHEAGRSCGVSGSAVARLAKKEGVDLAAAMNQYRAHKRAHRWDGYRFNGLTVVDGTCVKDEKGTYFVDAICIVCGRRKRFQLSNLKAGYSKTCSISCGYRYSKGDYAQG
;
A
#
# COMPACT_ATOMS: atom_id res chain seq x y z
N MET A 1 -43.51 -18.01 -18.95
CA MET A 1 -43.00 -16.87 -18.19
C MET A 1 -44.00 -15.73 -18.35
N SER A 2 -44.48 -15.13 -17.27
CA SER A 2 -45.43 -14.02 -17.39
C SER A 2 -44.70 -12.74 -17.82
N VAL A 3 -45.43 -11.76 -18.37
CA VAL A 3 -44.86 -10.48 -18.81
C VAL A 3 -44.30 -9.68 -17.63
N SER A 4 -44.89 -9.81 -16.44
CA SER A 4 -44.37 -9.21 -15.21
C SER A 4 -43.03 -9.82 -14.79
N ASP A 5 -42.89 -11.15 -14.86
CA ASP A 5 -41.63 -11.82 -14.50
C ASP A 5 -40.48 -11.39 -15.42
N PHE A 6 -40.75 -11.25 -16.72
CA PHE A 6 -39.77 -10.79 -17.70
C PHE A 6 -39.26 -9.37 -17.42
N LYS A 7 -40.18 -8.44 -17.12
CA LYS A 7 -39.83 -7.06 -16.78
C LYS A 7 -38.95 -7.02 -15.53
N ASP A 8 -39.38 -7.68 -14.46
CA ASP A 8 -38.68 -7.67 -13.18
C ASP A 8 -37.30 -8.32 -13.28
N GLU A 9 -37.15 -9.35 -14.10
CA GLU A 9 -35.87 -10.02 -14.31
C GLU A 9 -34.88 -9.18 -15.12
N ILE A 10 -35.34 -8.42 -16.13
CA ILE A 10 -34.48 -7.45 -16.85
C ILE A 10 -34.03 -6.32 -15.92
N ILE A 11 -34.95 -5.75 -15.13
CA ILE A 11 -34.63 -4.68 -14.17
C ILE A 11 -33.59 -5.17 -13.18
N ARG A 12 -33.82 -6.34 -12.56
CA ARG A 12 -32.92 -6.95 -11.59
C ARG A 12 -31.55 -7.24 -12.22
N SER A 13 -31.52 -7.82 -13.41
CA SER A 13 -30.28 -8.09 -14.14
C SER A 13 -29.49 -6.82 -14.41
N ARG A 14 -30.18 -5.73 -14.80
CA ARG A 14 -29.53 -4.45 -15.07
C ARG A 14 -28.98 -3.83 -13.79
N GLN A 15 -29.75 -3.84 -12.71
CA GLN A 15 -29.31 -3.39 -11.38
C GLN A 15 -28.12 -4.20 -10.87
N GLN A 16 -28.02 -5.49 -11.16
CA GLN A 16 -26.85 -6.31 -10.84
C GLN A 16 -25.61 -6.03 -11.73
N GLY A 17 -25.69 -5.05 -12.63
CA GLY A 17 -24.57 -4.64 -13.48
C GLY A 17 -24.45 -5.41 -14.80
N ALA A 18 -25.43 -6.24 -15.15
CA ALA A 18 -25.43 -6.92 -16.45
C ALA A 18 -25.47 -5.89 -17.60
N THR A 19 -24.72 -6.17 -18.66
CA THR A 19 -24.71 -5.31 -19.85
C THR A 19 -25.98 -5.52 -20.68
N TYR A 20 -26.36 -4.53 -21.48
CA TYR A 20 -27.47 -4.71 -22.42
C TYR A 20 -27.24 -5.90 -23.34
N GLN A 21 -25.99 -6.15 -23.75
CA GLN A 21 -25.63 -7.28 -24.60
C GLN A 21 -25.83 -8.62 -23.89
N SER A 22 -25.40 -8.76 -22.63
CA SER A 22 -25.55 -10.02 -21.90
C SER A 22 -27.01 -10.36 -21.61
N ILE A 23 -27.84 -9.35 -21.32
CA ILE A 23 -29.29 -9.53 -21.16
C ILE A 23 -29.91 -9.94 -22.51
N ALA A 24 -29.56 -9.24 -23.58
CA ALA A 24 -30.06 -9.50 -24.93
C ALA A 24 -29.75 -10.93 -25.40
N SER A 25 -28.51 -11.40 -25.18
CA SER A 25 -28.10 -12.77 -25.50
C SER A 25 -28.87 -13.83 -24.70
N ARG A 26 -29.23 -13.57 -23.45
CA ARG A 26 -30.00 -14.51 -22.62
C ARG A 26 -31.43 -14.70 -23.14
N TYR A 27 -32.03 -13.67 -23.70
CA TYR A 27 -33.42 -13.69 -24.20
C TYR A 27 -33.54 -13.74 -25.72
N GLY A 28 -32.43 -13.89 -26.45
CA GLY A 28 -32.43 -14.01 -27.90
C GLY A 28 -32.92 -12.76 -28.65
N CYS A 29 -32.71 -11.56 -28.09
CA CYS A 29 -33.15 -10.31 -28.69
C CYS A 29 -31.98 -9.37 -29.00
N SER A 30 -32.26 -8.20 -29.60
CA SER A 30 -31.22 -7.22 -29.92
C SER A 30 -30.82 -6.38 -28.70
N ARG A 31 -29.57 -5.91 -28.70
CA ARG A 31 -29.05 -4.96 -27.68
C ARG A 31 -29.90 -3.68 -27.61
N GLN A 32 -30.26 -3.14 -28.77
CA GLN A 32 -31.08 -1.92 -28.86
C GLN A 32 -32.46 -2.12 -28.23
N HIS A 33 -33.06 -3.30 -28.39
CA HIS A 33 -34.36 -3.60 -27.79
C HIS A 33 -34.27 -3.58 -26.25
N ILE A 34 -33.26 -4.25 -25.67
CA ILE A 34 -33.04 -4.20 -24.21
C ILE A 34 -32.73 -2.78 -23.74
N GLU A 35 -31.97 -2.00 -24.50
CA GLU A 35 -31.69 -0.61 -24.16
C GLU A 35 -32.96 0.24 -24.11
N GLN A 36 -33.87 0.09 -25.08
CA GLN A 36 -35.17 0.76 -25.09
C GLN A 36 -36.04 0.35 -23.89
N LEU A 37 -36.09 -0.95 -23.58
CA LEU A 37 -36.83 -1.46 -22.42
C LEU A 37 -36.27 -0.92 -21.11
N CYS A 38 -34.95 -0.95 -20.92
CA CYS A 38 -34.30 -0.38 -19.73
C CYS A 38 -34.60 1.11 -19.57
N ARG A 39 -34.58 1.89 -20.67
CA ARG A 39 -34.95 3.32 -20.63
C ARG A 39 -36.42 3.52 -20.28
N LYS A 40 -37.33 2.73 -20.87
CA LYS A 40 -38.78 2.79 -20.61
C LYS A 40 -39.12 2.47 -19.15
N TRP A 41 -38.34 1.60 -18.51
CA TRP A 41 -38.58 1.16 -17.13
C TRP A 41 -37.67 1.82 -16.09
N ASP A 42 -36.90 2.84 -16.49
CA ASP A 42 -35.87 3.50 -15.68
C ASP A 42 -34.91 2.52 -14.97
N ALA A 43 -34.60 1.40 -15.63
CA ALA A 43 -33.70 0.38 -15.13
C ALA A 43 -32.24 0.84 -15.30
N LYS A 44 -31.74 1.57 -14.30
CA LYS A 44 -30.35 2.01 -14.24
C LYS A 44 -29.48 0.87 -13.71
N ALA A 45 -28.30 0.68 -14.30
CA ALA A 45 -27.33 -0.22 -13.68
C ALA A 45 -26.79 0.40 -12.41
N VAL A 46 -26.47 -0.46 -11.45
CA VAL A 46 -25.49 -0.09 -10.42
C VAL A 46 -24.23 0.34 -11.17
N LEU A 47 -23.80 1.58 -10.92
CA LEU A 47 -22.56 2.12 -11.44
C LEU A 47 -21.43 1.26 -10.87
N VAL A 48 -21.04 0.22 -11.61
CA VAL A 48 -19.83 -0.52 -11.29
C VAL A 48 -18.68 0.48 -11.47
N PRO A 49 -17.87 0.74 -10.42
CA PRO A 49 -16.78 1.69 -10.50
C PRO A 49 -15.91 1.34 -11.69
N THR A 50 -15.71 2.30 -12.60
CA THR A 50 -14.86 2.09 -13.76
C THR A 50 -13.42 1.85 -13.30
N LYS A 51 -12.58 1.33 -14.19
CA LYS A 51 -11.13 1.23 -13.89
C LYS A 51 -10.53 2.58 -13.52
N THR A 52 -11.06 3.67 -14.08
CA THR A 52 -10.63 5.03 -13.78
C THR A 52 -11.06 5.44 -12.37
N ASP A 53 -12.29 5.14 -11.96
CA ASP A 53 -12.80 5.47 -10.63
C ASP A 53 -12.00 4.74 -9.54
N ARG A 54 -11.74 3.44 -9.76
CA ARG A 54 -10.90 2.63 -8.87
C ARG A 54 -9.45 3.13 -8.80
N ALA A 55 -8.90 3.57 -9.94
CA ALA A 55 -7.57 4.17 -9.95
C ALA A 55 -7.54 5.52 -9.20
N ARG A 56 -8.61 6.31 -9.28
CA ARG A 56 -8.75 7.57 -8.54
C ARG A 56 -8.83 7.31 -7.04
N GLU A 57 -9.60 6.31 -6.63
CA GLU A 57 -9.68 5.86 -5.24
C GLU A 57 -8.29 5.47 -4.71
N ALA A 58 -7.52 4.69 -5.47
CA ALA A 58 -6.15 4.34 -5.11
C ALA A 58 -5.24 5.57 -4.98
N VAL A 59 -5.38 6.58 -5.85
CA VAL A 59 -4.64 7.85 -5.73
C VAL A 59 -5.03 8.59 -4.44
N GLN A 60 -6.32 8.63 -4.10
CA GLN A 60 -6.80 9.25 -2.86
C GLN A 60 -6.25 8.58 -1.61
N LEU A 61 -6.18 7.23 -1.60
CA LEU A 61 -5.55 6.49 -0.49
C LEU A 61 -4.08 6.88 -0.29
N LEU A 62 -3.33 7.05 -1.39
CA LEU A 62 -1.94 7.49 -1.34
C LEU A 62 -1.81 8.93 -0.85
N LEU A 63 -2.70 9.82 -1.29
CA LEU A 63 -2.72 11.22 -0.86
C LEU A 63 -3.16 11.41 0.59
N ALA A 64 -3.99 10.51 1.10
CA ALA A 64 -4.38 10.48 2.51
C ALA A 64 -3.22 10.13 3.46
N GLY A 65 -2.01 9.90 2.94
CA GLY A 65 -0.83 9.61 3.74
C GLY A 65 -0.81 8.18 4.30
N GLN A 66 -1.61 7.28 3.74
CA GLN A 66 -1.56 5.89 4.15
C GLN A 66 -0.19 5.29 3.81
N GLU A 67 0.29 4.39 4.67
CA GLU A 67 1.56 3.70 4.51
C GLU A 67 1.48 2.58 3.47
N LEU A 68 1.07 2.95 2.26
CA LEU A 68 0.90 2.04 1.14
C LEU A 68 1.85 2.42 0.00
N SER A 69 2.39 1.40 -0.67
CA SER A 69 2.97 1.58 -1.99
C SER A 69 1.88 1.75 -3.06
N ILE A 70 2.26 2.32 -4.22
CA ILE A 70 1.39 2.41 -5.40
C ILE A 70 0.79 1.05 -5.77
N HIS A 71 1.58 -0.03 -5.64
CA HIS A 71 1.12 -1.38 -5.98
C HIS A 71 0.11 -1.92 -4.97
N GLU A 72 0.30 -1.65 -3.68
CA GLU A 72 -0.64 -2.05 -2.63
C GLU A 72 -1.95 -1.27 -2.73
N ALA A 73 -1.90 0.05 -2.92
CA ALA A 73 -3.07 0.89 -3.13
C ALA A 73 -3.84 0.50 -4.42
N GLY A 74 -3.12 0.17 -5.49
CA GLY A 74 -3.75 -0.36 -6.71
C GLY A 74 -4.45 -1.69 -6.44
N ARG A 75 -3.77 -2.61 -5.75
CA ARG A 75 -4.32 -3.94 -5.43
C ARG A 75 -5.56 -3.85 -4.56
N SER A 76 -5.59 -2.99 -3.55
CA SER A 76 -6.77 -2.80 -2.69
C SER A 76 -7.97 -2.29 -3.47
N CYS A 77 -7.76 -1.48 -4.51
CA CYS A 77 -8.82 -0.98 -5.39
C CYS A 77 -9.05 -1.85 -6.64
N GLY A 78 -8.40 -3.02 -6.76
CA GLY A 78 -8.59 -3.93 -7.89
C GLY A 78 -8.09 -3.39 -9.24
N VAL A 79 -7.03 -2.57 -9.24
CA VAL A 79 -6.37 -2.03 -10.44
C VAL A 79 -4.84 -2.20 -10.37
N SER A 80 -4.17 -2.15 -11.52
CA SER A 80 -2.70 -2.22 -11.52
C SER A 80 -2.07 -0.91 -11.06
N GLY A 81 -0.90 -0.99 -10.41
CA GLY A 81 -0.14 0.20 -10.02
C GLY A 81 0.20 1.11 -11.22
N SER A 82 0.40 0.54 -12.41
CA SER A 82 0.62 1.30 -13.65
C SER A 82 -0.61 2.13 -14.07
N ALA A 83 -1.83 1.66 -13.77
CA ALA A 83 -3.05 2.43 -14.02
C ALA A 83 -3.17 3.62 -13.07
N VAL A 84 -2.84 3.41 -11.79
CA VAL A 84 -2.80 4.46 -10.76
C VAL A 84 -1.77 5.54 -11.13
N ALA A 85 -0.54 5.13 -11.47
CA ALA A 85 0.53 6.05 -11.86
C ALA A 85 0.18 6.87 -13.12
N ARG A 86 -0.46 6.23 -14.11
CA ARG A 86 -0.89 6.92 -15.32
C ARG A 86 -1.98 7.94 -15.04
N LEU A 87 -2.96 7.59 -14.20
CA LEU A 87 -4.02 8.52 -13.81
C LEU A 87 -3.45 9.71 -13.04
N ALA A 88 -2.60 9.48 -12.05
CA ALA A 88 -1.97 10.54 -11.28
C ALA A 88 -1.16 11.49 -12.17
N LYS A 89 -0.40 10.96 -13.14
CA LYS A 89 0.30 11.79 -14.13
C LYS A 89 -0.66 12.64 -14.97
N LYS A 90 -1.80 12.07 -15.38
CA LYS A 90 -2.84 12.79 -16.14
C LYS A 90 -3.50 13.89 -15.31
N GLU A 91 -3.70 13.65 -14.02
CA GLU A 91 -4.33 14.58 -13.07
C GLU A 91 -3.31 15.54 -12.42
N GLY A 92 -2.02 15.47 -12.77
CA GLY A 92 -0.98 16.35 -12.23
C GLY A 92 -0.62 16.08 -10.76
N VAL A 93 -0.94 14.90 -10.24
CA VAL A 93 -0.71 14.52 -8.84
C VAL A 93 0.71 13.98 -8.67
N ASP A 94 1.47 14.59 -7.75
CA ASP A 94 2.79 14.11 -7.37
C ASP A 94 2.70 12.94 -6.36
N LEU A 95 2.65 11.72 -6.90
CA LEU A 95 2.69 10.51 -6.08
C LEU A 95 4.01 10.32 -5.35
N ALA A 96 5.13 10.89 -5.81
CA ALA A 96 6.40 10.74 -5.13
C ALA A 96 6.37 11.50 -3.79
N ALA A 97 5.80 12.71 -3.79
CA ALA A 97 5.53 13.47 -2.57
C ALA A 97 4.57 12.73 -1.63
N ALA A 98 3.46 12.20 -2.16
CA ALA A 98 2.47 11.44 -1.37
C ALA A 98 3.08 10.20 -0.70
N MET A 99 3.98 9.49 -1.39
CA MET A 99 4.67 8.31 -0.87
C MET A 99 5.79 8.62 0.12
N ASN A 100 6.14 9.88 0.38
CA ASN A 100 7.27 10.20 1.27
C ASN A 100 7.05 9.69 2.69
N GLN A 101 5.81 9.74 3.20
CA GLN A 101 5.46 9.21 4.52
C GLN A 101 5.63 7.68 4.55
N TYR A 102 5.05 6.96 3.57
CA TYR A 102 5.28 5.52 3.41
C TYR A 102 6.78 5.16 3.32
N ARG A 103 7.55 5.88 2.51
CA ARG A 103 9.00 5.66 2.37
C ARG A 103 9.76 6.01 3.64
N ALA A 104 9.31 6.98 4.42
CA ALA A 104 9.90 7.31 5.72
C ALA A 104 9.61 6.19 6.72
N HIS A 105 8.36 5.73 6.82
CA HIS A 105 7.97 4.60 7.65
C HIS A 105 8.74 3.32 7.29
N LYS A 106 8.74 2.90 6.01
CA LYS A 106 9.54 1.74 5.54
C LYS A 106 11.03 1.87 5.87
N ARG A 107 11.59 3.08 5.83
CA ARG A 107 12.99 3.32 6.20
C ARG A 107 13.21 3.22 7.70
N ALA A 108 12.30 3.77 8.50
CA ALA A 108 12.32 3.73 9.95
C ALA A 108 12.30 2.29 10.48
N HIS A 109 11.48 1.44 9.84
CA HIS A 109 11.26 0.05 10.22
C HIS A 109 12.21 -0.95 9.53
N ARG A 110 13.18 -0.48 8.75
CA ARG A 110 14.05 -1.34 7.92
C ARG A 110 14.94 -2.26 8.74
N TRP A 111 15.33 -1.82 9.93
CA TRP A 111 16.34 -2.48 10.77
C TRP A 111 15.77 -2.95 12.10
N ASP A 112 14.44 -3.01 12.21
CA ASP A 112 13.73 -3.42 13.41
C ASP A 112 14.19 -4.81 13.85
N GLY A 113 14.45 -4.94 15.15
CA GLY A 113 14.97 -6.16 15.76
C GLY A 113 16.37 -6.61 15.33
N TYR A 114 17.05 -5.95 14.38
CA TYR A 114 18.38 -6.38 13.95
C TYR A 114 19.40 -6.34 15.08
N ARG A 115 20.28 -7.34 15.12
CA ARG A 115 21.34 -7.45 16.14
C ARG A 115 22.71 -7.20 15.56
N PHE A 116 23.47 -6.31 16.20
CA PHE A 116 24.85 -5.99 15.86
C PHE A 116 25.71 -6.03 17.12
N ASN A 117 26.64 -6.97 17.23
CA ASN A 117 27.67 -6.97 18.27
C ASN A 117 27.05 -6.73 19.66
N GLY A 118 26.05 -7.54 20.04
CA GLY A 118 25.31 -7.41 21.31
C GLY A 118 24.41 -6.17 21.48
N LEU A 119 24.12 -5.43 20.40
CA LEU A 119 23.15 -4.33 20.37
C LEU A 119 21.95 -4.73 19.51
N THR A 120 20.74 -4.59 20.03
CA THR A 120 19.47 -4.84 19.31
C THR A 120 18.88 -3.50 18.89
N VAL A 121 18.63 -3.30 17.59
CA VAL A 121 18.00 -2.09 17.08
C VAL A 121 16.58 -1.96 17.61
N VAL A 122 16.21 -0.75 18.02
CA VAL A 122 14.87 -0.40 18.48
C VAL A 122 14.00 -0.12 17.26
N ASP A 123 12.79 -0.67 17.28
CA ASP A 123 11.87 -0.60 16.16
C ASP A 123 11.47 0.83 15.80
N GLY A 124 11.42 1.13 14.50
CA GLY A 124 11.02 2.44 13.98
C GLY A 124 12.03 3.57 14.22
N THR A 125 13.25 3.28 14.66
CA THR A 125 14.24 4.32 15.03
C THR A 125 15.24 4.67 13.93
N CYS A 126 15.17 4.01 12.77
CA CYS A 126 16.10 4.28 11.68
C CYS A 126 15.83 5.63 11.00
N VAL A 127 16.71 6.61 11.21
CA VAL A 127 16.60 7.95 10.65
C VAL A 127 17.80 8.27 9.77
N LYS A 128 17.57 9.06 8.71
CA LYS A 128 18.61 9.55 7.80
C LYS A 128 18.85 11.03 8.10
N ASP A 129 20.10 11.41 8.31
CA ASP A 129 20.48 12.83 8.46
C ASP A 129 20.55 13.55 7.09
N GLU A 130 20.81 14.86 7.13
CA GLU A 130 20.96 15.71 5.94
C GLU A 130 22.14 15.30 5.05
N LYS A 131 23.20 14.74 5.65
CA LYS A 131 24.40 14.24 4.94
C LYS A 131 24.18 12.85 4.34
N GLY A 132 23.04 12.23 4.61
CA GLY A 132 22.64 10.92 4.14
C GLY A 132 23.13 9.73 4.97
N THR A 133 23.66 10.00 6.16
CA THR A 133 24.05 9.01 7.16
C THR A 133 22.83 8.45 7.87
N TYR A 134 22.80 7.13 8.06
CA TYR A 134 21.74 6.45 8.81
C TYR A 134 22.13 6.25 10.27
N PHE A 135 21.19 6.58 11.16
CA PHE A 135 21.28 6.34 12.60
C PHE A 135 20.13 5.46 13.05
N VAL A 136 20.40 4.64 14.05
CA VAL A 136 19.40 3.81 14.74
C VAL A 136 19.62 3.94 16.23
N ASP A 137 18.55 3.82 17.01
CA ASP A 137 18.71 3.56 18.43
C ASP A 137 18.86 2.05 18.63
N ALA A 138 19.76 1.64 19.52
CA ALA A 138 19.94 0.24 19.85
C ALA A 138 20.05 0.04 21.37
N ILE A 139 19.49 -1.07 21.84
CA ILE A 139 19.52 -1.52 23.22
C ILE A 139 20.58 -2.60 23.37
N CYS A 140 21.44 -2.40 24.35
CA CYS A 140 22.43 -3.37 24.75
C CYS A 140 21.81 -4.60 25.42
N ILE A 141 22.12 -5.80 24.93
CA ILE A 141 21.58 -7.05 25.50
C ILE A 141 22.15 -7.34 26.91
N VAL A 142 23.34 -6.82 27.22
CA VAL A 142 24.01 -7.03 28.52
C VAL A 142 23.59 -5.98 29.54
N CYS A 143 23.64 -4.70 29.14
CA CYS A 143 23.52 -3.54 30.03
C CYS A 143 22.11 -2.91 30.00
N GLY A 144 21.24 -3.31 29.07
CA GLY A 144 19.90 -2.75 28.87
C GLY A 144 19.85 -1.30 28.38
N ARG A 145 20.98 -0.61 28.27
CA ARG A 145 21.00 0.82 27.88
C ARG A 145 20.68 0.99 26.41
N ARG A 146 19.78 1.95 26.14
CA ARG A 146 19.47 2.47 24.82
C ARG A 146 20.43 3.61 24.47
N LYS A 147 20.99 3.58 23.26
CA LYS A 147 21.83 4.66 22.73
C LYS A 147 21.68 4.76 21.21
N ARG A 148 21.89 5.96 20.67
CA ARG A 148 21.93 6.20 19.23
C ARG A 148 23.29 5.84 18.63
N PHE A 149 23.27 5.11 17.53
CA PHE A 149 24.47 4.68 16.81
C PHE A 149 24.35 4.98 15.32
N GLN A 150 25.49 5.25 14.70
CA GLN A 150 25.60 5.28 13.25
C GLN A 150 25.59 3.85 12.70
N LEU A 151 24.69 3.57 11.75
CA LEU A 151 24.44 2.23 11.24
C LEU A 151 25.68 1.61 10.56
N SER A 152 26.49 2.43 9.85
CA SER A 152 27.74 1.95 9.24
C SER A 152 28.74 1.46 10.29
N ASN A 153 28.80 2.10 11.45
CA ASN A 153 29.72 1.72 12.53
C ASN A 153 29.27 0.43 13.22
N LEU A 154 27.96 0.23 13.37
CA LEU A 154 27.40 -1.04 13.82
C LEU A 154 27.77 -2.19 12.88
N LYS A 155 27.55 -2.00 11.57
CA LYS A 155 27.86 -3.01 10.53
C LYS A 155 29.35 -3.34 10.45
N ALA A 156 30.20 -2.32 10.57
CA ALA A 156 31.65 -2.50 10.51
C ALA A 156 32.22 -3.13 11.79
N GLY A 157 31.46 -3.15 12.90
CA GLY A 157 31.95 -3.60 14.19
C GLY A 157 32.81 -2.58 14.94
N TYR A 158 32.74 -1.30 14.57
CA TYR A 158 33.47 -0.24 15.26
C TYR A 158 32.84 0.13 16.60
N SER A 159 31.54 -0.11 16.76
CA SER A 159 30.82 0.09 18.02
C SER A 159 31.11 -1.07 18.98
N LYS A 160 32.17 -0.91 19.79
CA LYS A 160 32.63 -1.93 20.74
C LYS A 160 31.94 -1.92 22.10
N THR A 161 31.19 -0.88 22.48
CA THR A 161 30.48 -0.87 23.78
C THR A 161 29.18 -0.07 23.72
N CYS A 162 28.22 -0.39 24.61
CA CYS A 162 27.00 0.43 24.81
C CYS A 162 27.32 1.77 25.51
N SER A 163 28.34 1.79 26.38
CA SER A 163 28.79 2.96 27.17
C SER A 163 30.13 2.69 27.85
N ILE A 164 30.79 3.72 28.39
CA ILE A 164 32.07 3.60 29.13
C ILE A 164 31.90 2.72 30.38
N SER A 165 30.77 2.82 31.08
CA SER A 165 30.51 2.04 32.29
C SER A 165 29.94 0.65 32.00
N CYS A 166 29.82 0.25 30.73
CA CYS A 166 29.52 -1.13 30.38
C CYS A 166 30.84 -1.87 30.27
N GLY A 167 31.10 -2.76 31.22
CA GLY A 167 32.34 -3.56 31.24
C GLY A 167 32.49 -4.51 30.05
N TYR A 168 31.42 -4.73 29.29
CA TYR A 168 31.46 -5.61 28.12
C TYR A 168 31.95 -4.88 26.85
N ARG A 169 32.96 -5.45 26.19
CA ARG A 169 33.47 -5.03 24.89
C ARG A 169 33.06 -6.03 23.81
N TYR A 170 32.25 -5.58 22.87
CA TYR A 170 31.79 -6.33 21.71
C TYR A 170 32.87 -6.40 20.63
N SER A 171 33.00 -7.58 20.04
CA SER A 171 33.75 -7.84 18.82
C SER A 171 32.80 -8.02 17.63
N LYS A 172 33.34 -7.85 16.42
CA LYS A 172 32.58 -8.04 15.19
C LYS A 172 32.09 -9.49 15.11
N GLY A 173 30.77 -9.70 15.02
CA GLY A 173 30.15 -11.02 14.96
C GLY A 173 29.58 -11.52 16.29
N ASP A 174 29.87 -10.83 17.40
CA ASP A 174 29.27 -11.17 18.69
C ASP A 174 27.74 -11.02 18.64
N TYR A 175 26.99 -12.06 18.98
CA TYR A 175 25.52 -12.03 19.03
C TYR A 175 24.84 -11.58 17.72
N ALA A 176 25.52 -11.65 16.58
CA ALA A 176 24.92 -11.38 15.28
C ALA A 176 23.95 -12.53 14.93
N GLN A 177 22.70 -12.22 14.59
CA GLN A 177 21.83 -13.17 13.90
C GLN A 177 22.06 -12.99 12.39
N GLY A 178 22.24 -14.14 11.71
CA GLY A 178 22.37 -14.21 10.24
C GLY A 178 21.08 -13.82 9.54
#